data_AF-A0A2D4H1R4-F1
#
_entry.id   AF-A0A2D4H1R4-F1
#
_cell.length_a   1.000
_cell.length_b   1.000
_cell.length_c   1.000
_cell.angle_alpha   90.00
_cell.angle_beta   90.00
_cell.angle_gamma   90.00
#
_symmetry.space_group_name_H-M   'P 1'
#
loop_
_entity.id
_entity.type
_entity.pdbx_description
1 polymer ?
#
loop_
_entity_poly.entity_id
_entity_poly.type
_entity_poly.pdbx_seq_one_letter_code
_entity_poly.pdbx_strand_id
1 'polypeptide(L)'
;KEMTIEIVLFCSFLKSGGKVLDSVTWHHYYINGRTATREDFLNPDILDSFKTNAEEVLQIVNSTVPDKSVWLGETSSAFGGGTPSLSNAYIAGFMWLDKLGLSAQLGIDLVMRQVLYGAGNYQLVDANFEPLPDYWLSLLYKKLVGSTVLHVAITGLDPKKLRVYLHCTNTHHPKYREGDITLFALNLYNNTKRLYVPTYFSKKQIDEYLLLPYGEDNLLSR
;
A
#
# COMPACT_ATOMS: atom_id res chain seq x y z
N LYS A 1 -6.56 24.93 -1.92
CA LYS A 1 -6.66 25.70 -3.19
C LYS A 1 -6.05 24.92 -4.35
N GLU A 2 -4.86 24.32 -4.23
CA GLU A 2 -4.27 23.45 -5.27
C GLU A 2 -5.10 22.19 -5.53
N MET A 3 -5.48 21.44 -4.49
CA MET A 3 -6.31 20.23 -4.62
C MET A 3 -7.62 20.46 -5.41
N THR A 4 -8.30 21.59 -5.16
CA THR A 4 -9.54 21.95 -5.88
C THR A 4 -9.33 22.20 -7.37
N ILE A 5 -8.17 22.74 -7.77
CA ILE A 5 -7.86 23.02 -9.19
C ILE A 5 -7.55 21.71 -9.91
N GLU A 6 -6.79 20.81 -9.27
CA GLU A 6 -6.46 19.50 -9.83
C GLU A 6 -7.70 18.64 -10.05
N ILE A 7 -8.64 18.63 -9.09
CA ILE A 7 -9.93 17.93 -9.21
C ILE A 7 -10.76 18.46 -10.37
N VAL A 8 -10.83 19.78 -10.55
CA VAL A 8 -11.58 20.41 -11.65
C VAL A 8 -10.97 20.06 -13.01
N LEU A 9 -9.64 20.07 -13.10
CA LEU A 9 -8.92 19.68 -14.31
C LEU A 9 -9.15 18.20 -14.63
N PHE A 10 -8.99 17.32 -13.64
CA PHE A 10 -9.19 15.88 -13.78
C PHE A 10 -10.61 15.53 -14.24
N CYS A 11 -11.62 16.12 -13.60
CA CYS A 11 -13.02 15.96 -14.00
C CYS A 11 -13.28 16.45 -15.43
N SER A 12 -12.74 17.61 -15.81
CA SER A 12 -12.91 18.16 -17.17
C SER A 12 -12.20 17.30 -18.22
N PHE A 13 -11.03 16.77 -17.90
CA PHE A 13 -10.27 15.85 -18.75
C PHE A 13 -11.07 14.57 -19.01
N LEU A 14 -11.60 13.92 -17.97
CA LEU A 14 -12.38 12.69 -18.13
C LEU A 14 -13.69 12.91 -18.91
N LYS A 15 -14.37 14.04 -18.70
CA LYS A 15 -15.56 14.39 -19.50
C LYS A 15 -15.25 14.58 -20.98
N SER A 16 -14.08 15.13 -21.29
CA SER A 16 -13.70 15.49 -22.67
C SER A 16 -13.10 14.31 -23.44
N GLY A 17 -12.13 13.63 -22.83
CA GLY A 17 -11.32 12.59 -23.49
C GLY A 17 -11.35 11.24 -22.78
N GLY A 18 -12.06 11.11 -21.65
CA GLY A 18 -12.00 9.90 -20.84
C GLY A 18 -12.41 8.65 -21.61
N LYS A 19 -13.30 8.74 -22.61
CA LYS A 19 -13.76 7.60 -23.43
C LYS A 19 -12.64 6.86 -24.16
N VAL A 20 -11.57 7.53 -24.57
CA VAL A 20 -10.47 6.91 -25.34
C VAL A 20 -9.37 6.28 -24.47
N LEU A 21 -9.43 6.44 -23.15
CA LEU A 21 -8.44 5.87 -22.22
C LEU A 21 -8.69 4.38 -21.97
N ASP A 22 -7.66 3.54 -21.92
CA ASP A 22 -7.85 2.15 -21.44
C ASP A 22 -8.08 2.13 -19.92
N SER A 23 -7.31 2.94 -19.20
CA SER A 23 -7.40 3.11 -17.75
C SER A 23 -7.18 4.57 -17.35
N VAL A 24 -7.73 4.97 -16.21
CA VAL A 24 -7.52 6.29 -15.61
C VAL A 24 -6.36 6.22 -14.62
N THR A 25 -5.33 7.04 -14.84
CA THR A 25 -4.17 7.11 -13.95
C THR A 25 -4.19 8.37 -13.10
N TRP A 26 -3.80 8.23 -11.83
CA TRP A 26 -3.56 9.35 -10.91
C TRP A 26 -2.34 9.06 -10.03
N HIS A 27 -1.78 10.10 -9.40
CA HIS A 27 -0.58 9.99 -8.59
C HIS A 27 -0.88 10.24 -7.12
N HIS A 28 -0.16 9.58 -6.21
CA HIS A 28 -0.33 9.79 -4.78
C HIS A 28 0.97 9.69 -3.97
N TYR A 29 1.21 10.71 -3.15
CA TYR A 29 2.26 10.75 -2.13
C TYR A 29 1.63 11.23 -0.83
N TYR A 30 2.01 10.63 0.30
CA TYR A 30 1.41 10.98 1.59
C TYR A 30 1.87 12.34 2.10
N ILE A 31 3.17 12.62 1.97
CA ILE A 31 3.85 13.66 2.75
C ILE A 31 5.00 14.30 1.96
N ASN A 32 5.45 15.47 2.41
CA ASN A 32 6.61 16.16 1.82
C ASN A 32 7.91 15.57 2.35
N GLY A 33 8.76 15.03 1.47
CA GLY A 33 10.02 14.39 1.85
C GLY A 33 11.03 15.31 2.53
N ARG A 34 10.86 16.64 2.41
CA ARG A 34 11.75 17.63 3.03
C ARG A 34 11.44 17.93 4.49
N THR A 35 10.21 17.66 4.94
CA THR A 35 9.73 18.07 6.28
C THR A 35 9.15 16.90 7.09
N ALA A 36 8.93 15.76 6.44
CA ALA A 36 8.39 14.56 7.07
C ALA A 36 9.26 14.05 8.22
N THR A 37 8.62 13.65 9.31
CA THR A 37 9.28 13.03 10.47
C THR A 37 9.03 11.52 10.52
N ARG A 38 9.67 10.85 11.48
CA ARG A 38 9.46 9.43 11.75
C ARG A 38 8.00 9.13 12.14
N GLU A 39 7.42 10.01 12.95
CA GLU A 39 6.05 9.87 13.46
C GLU A 39 5.03 9.91 12.32
N ASP A 40 5.30 10.72 11.29
CA ASP A 40 4.43 10.82 10.12
C ASP A 40 4.28 9.48 9.37
N PHE A 41 5.36 8.68 9.31
CA PHE A 41 5.36 7.36 8.65
C PHE A 41 4.51 6.31 9.39
N LEU A 42 4.22 6.55 10.67
CA LEU A 42 3.45 5.65 11.53
C LEU A 42 2.09 6.25 11.93
N ASN A 43 1.78 7.46 11.48
CA ASN A 43 0.58 8.18 11.85
C ASN A 43 -0.63 7.58 11.10
N PRO A 44 -1.61 6.96 11.79
CA PRO A 44 -2.76 6.36 11.14
C PRO A 44 -3.63 7.37 10.38
N ASP A 45 -3.67 8.64 10.81
CA ASP A 45 -4.46 9.66 10.11
C ASP A 45 -3.79 10.06 8.78
N ILE A 46 -2.46 9.98 8.69
CA ILE A 46 -1.74 10.14 7.42
C ILE A 46 -1.99 8.94 6.52
N LEU A 47 -1.97 7.72 7.04
CA LEU A 47 -2.32 6.53 6.25
C LEU A 47 -3.76 6.60 5.72
N ASP A 48 -4.71 7.03 6.56
CA ASP A 48 -6.12 7.19 6.19
C ASP A 48 -6.35 8.28 5.14
N SER A 49 -5.45 9.27 5.02
CA SER A 49 -5.56 10.31 3.99
C SER A 49 -5.56 9.72 2.56
N PHE A 50 -4.84 8.62 2.33
CA PHE A 50 -4.87 7.92 1.04
C PHE A 50 -6.27 7.42 0.70
N LYS A 51 -6.98 6.84 1.67
CA LYS A 51 -8.34 6.33 1.47
C LYS A 51 -9.27 7.46 1.04
N THR A 52 -9.22 8.59 1.74
CA THR A 52 -10.02 9.78 1.39
C THR A 52 -9.75 10.25 -0.05
N ASN A 53 -8.48 10.38 -0.42
CA ASN A 53 -8.09 10.81 -1.78
C ASN A 53 -8.53 9.80 -2.85
N ALA A 54 -8.36 8.50 -2.58
CA ALA A 54 -8.75 7.44 -3.50
C ALA A 54 -10.27 7.39 -3.69
N GLU A 55 -11.06 7.53 -2.62
CA GLU A 55 -12.53 7.58 -2.70
C GLU A 55 -13.01 8.77 -3.54
N GLU A 56 -12.38 9.94 -3.41
CA GLU A 56 -12.71 11.11 -4.23
C GLU A 56 -12.39 10.87 -5.72
N VAL A 57 -11.23 10.31 -6.04
CA VAL A 57 -10.86 9.94 -7.43
C VAL A 57 -11.84 8.93 -8.01
N LEU A 58 -12.18 7.88 -7.25
CA LEU A 58 -13.12 6.85 -7.68
C LEU A 58 -14.52 7.42 -7.90
N GLN A 59 -14.99 8.36 -7.07
CA GLN A 59 -16.26 9.05 -7.27
C GLN A 59 -16.26 9.89 -8.56
N ILE A 60 -15.16 10.59 -8.86
CA ILE A 60 -15.04 11.37 -10.09
C ILE A 60 -15.04 10.45 -11.31
N VAL A 61 -14.27 9.35 -11.29
CA VAL A 61 -14.25 8.37 -12.38
C VAL A 61 -15.64 7.77 -12.60
N ASN A 62 -16.29 7.29 -11.54
CA ASN A 62 -17.62 6.68 -11.62
C ASN A 62 -18.69 7.65 -12.17
N SER A 63 -18.58 8.94 -11.87
CA SER A 63 -19.53 9.96 -12.36
C SER A 63 -19.24 10.50 -13.76
N THR A 64 -18.05 10.25 -14.32
CA THR A 64 -17.63 10.81 -15.62
C THR A 64 -17.40 9.75 -16.69
N VAL A 65 -16.73 8.66 -16.33
CA VAL A 65 -16.42 7.51 -17.20
C VAL A 65 -16.61 6.21 -16.40
N PRO A 66 -17.87 5.81 -16.11
CA PRO A 66 -18.15 4.60 -15.36
C PRO A 66 -17.50 3.38 -16.03
N ASP A 67 -17.24 2.35 -15.21
CA ASP A 67 -16.62 1.07 -15.59
C ASP A 67 -15.16 1.15 -16.07
N LYS A 68 -14.52 2.33 -16.07
CA LYS A 68 -13.09 2.42 -16.36
C LYS A 68 -12.24 1.97 -15.18
N SER A 69 -11.22 1.17 -15.52
CA SER A 69 -10.17 0.77 -14.60
C SER A 69 -9.43 1.99 -14.06
N VAL A 70 -9.10 1.98 -12.77
CA VAL A 70 -8.38 3.07 -12.09
C VAL A 70 -7.04 2.58 -11.57
N TRP A 71 -5.97 3.25 -11.96
CA TRP A 71 -4.60 2.89 -11.64
C TRP A 71 -3.93 4.03 -10.85
N LEU A 72 -3.15 3.65 -9.84
CA LEU A 72 -2.11 4.52 -9.31
C LEU A 72 -0.92 4.47 -10.28
N GLY A 73 -0.83 5.47 -11.17
CA GLY A 73 0.17 5.55 -12.23
C GLY A 73 1.57 5.91 -11.73
N GLU A 74 1.66 6.54 -10.56
CA GLU A 74 2.91 6.82 -9.86
C GLU A 74 2.61 7.05 -8.39
N THR A 75 3.29 6.35 -7.49
CA THR A 75 3.05 6.52 -6.05
C THR A 75 4.24 6.12 -5.20
N SER A 76 4.41 6.80 -4.07
CA SER A 76 5.41 6.44 -3.07
C SER A 76 5.03 6.89 -1.65
N SER A 77 5.97 6.88 -0.72
CA SER A 77 5.84 7.45 0.63
C SER A 77 5.72 8.97 0.57
N ALA A 78 6.79 9.65 0.17
CA ALA A 78 6.93 11.10 0.23
C ALA A 78 7.40 11.69 -1.11
N PHE A 79 6.80 12.83 -1.51
CA PHE A 79 7.23 13.54 -2.72
C PHE A 79 8.53 14.32 -2.48
N GLY A 80 9.11 14.90 -3.54
CA GLY A 80 10.37 15.63 -3.46
C GLY A 80 11.61 14.73 -3.37
N GLY A 81 11.50 13.50 -3.90
CA GLY A 81 12.57 12.50 -3.90
C GLY A 81 12.58 11.60 -2.67
N GLY A 82 11.53 11.58 -1.86
CA GLY A 82 11.47 10.78 -0.64
C GLY A 82 12.18 11.43 0.55
N THR A 83 11.86 10.97 1.75
CA THR A 83 12.46 11.44 3.00
C THR A 83 13.78 10.71 3.27
N PRO A 84 14.91 11.43 3.41
CA PRO A 84 16.21 10.82 3.74
C PRO A 84 16.12 9.92 4.97
N SER A 85 16.74 8.73 4.89
CA SER A 85 16.79 7.73 5.97
C SER A 85 15.45 7.14 6.44
N LEU A 86 14.32 7.57 5.90
CA LEU A 86 12.99 7.04 6.23
C LEU A 86 12.33 6.34 5.04
N SER A 87 12.40 6.91 3.84
CA SER A 87 11.77 6.31 2.65
C SER A 87 12.48 5.09 2.07
N ASN A 88 13.74 4.89 2.46
CA ASN A 88 14.59 3.75 2.07
C ASN A 88 14.74 2.73 3.21
N ALA A 89 13.96 2.90 4.28
CA ALA A 89 14.06 2.15 5.52
C ALA A 89 12.84 1.23 5.70
N TYR A 90 12.92 0.33 6.67
CA TYR A 90 11.84 -0.57 7.08
C TYR A 90 10.53 0.18 7.39
N ILE A 91 10.65 1.38 7.98
CA ILE A 91 9.49 2.21 8.34
C ILE A 91 8.65 2.64 7.12
N ALA A 92 9.25 2.72 5.92
CA ALA A 92 8.51 2.98 4.67
C ALA A 92 7.51 1.87 4.34
N GLY A 93 7.79 0.65 4.80
CA GLY A 93 6.95 -0.53 4.57
C GLY A 93 5.55 -0.39 5.15
N PHE A 94 5.36 0.41 6.20
CA PHE A 94 4.04 0.70 6.74
C PHE A 94 3.17 1.42 5.71
N MET A 95 3.66 2.54 5.16
CA MET A 95 2.96 3.27 4.10
C MET A 95 2.80 2.42 2.84
N TRP A 96 3.81 1.62 2.48
CA TRP A 96 3.77 0.84 1.25
C TRP A 96 2.77 -0.32 1.29
N LEU A 97 2.85 -1.17 2.33
CA LEU A 97 1.94 -2.31 2.48
C LEU A 97 0.49 -1.83 2.70
N ASP A 98 0.30 -0.73 3.44
CA ASP A 98 -1.02 -0.16 3.67
C ASP A 98 -1.67 0.33 2.38
N LYS A 99 -0.89 1.02 1.55
CA LYS A 99 -1.33 1.49 0.24
C LYS A 99 -1.74 0.32 -0.66
N LEU A 100 -0.96 -0.76 -0.70
CA LEU A 100 -1.31 -1.96 -1.47
C LEU A 100 -2.63 -2.57 -0.98
N GLY A 101 -2.79 -2.71 0.33
CA GLY A 101 -4.01 -3.25 0.94
C GLY A 101 -5.25 -2.40 0.68
N LEU A 102 -5.18 -1.09 0.94
CA LEU A 102 -6.27 -0.16 0.69
C LEU A 102 -6.60 -0.04 -0.80
N SER A 103 -5.59 0.02 -1.67
CA SER A 103 -5.80 0.10 -3.12
C SER A 103 -6.61 -1.10 -3.61
N ALA A 104 -6.23 -2.31 -3.20
CA ALA A 104 -6.96 -3.52 -3.55
C ALA A 104 -8.39 -3.52 -3.00
N GLN A 105 -8.60 -3.12 -1.74
CA GLN A 105 -9.94 -3.05 -1.13
C GLN A 105 -10.86 -2.02 -1.79
N LEU A 106 -10.32 -0.91 -2.28
CA LEU A 106 -11.08 0.16 -2.93
C LEU A 106 -11.32 -0.09 -4.43
N GLY A 107 -10.74 -1.16 -5.00
CA GLY A 107 -10.90 -1.48 -6.43
C GLY A 107 -9.95 -0.72 -7.35
N ILE A 108 -8.78 -0.30 -6.85
CA ILE A 108 -7.68 0.19 -7.70
C ILE A 108 -6.96 -1.04 -8.28
N ASP A 109 -7.00 -1.16 -9.61
CA ASP A 109 -6.56 -2.38 -10.31
C ASP A 109 -5.03 -2.52 -10.39
N LEU A 110 -4.30 -1.40 -10.34
CA LEU A 110 -2.86 -1.38 -10.54
C LEU A 110 -2.20 -0.27 -9.71
N VAL A 111 -1.07 -0.60 -9.08
CA VAL A 111 -0.26 0.33 -8.29
C VAL A 111 1.19 0.36 -8.80
N MET A 112 1.62 1.49 -9.36
CA MET A 112 2.98 1.70 -9.87
C MET A 112 3.85 2.40 -8.82
N ARG A 113 4.82 1.67 -8.26
CA ARG A 113 5.75 2.17 -7.26
C ARG A 113 6.81 3.07 -7.90
N GLN A 114 6.86 4.34 -7.46
CA GLN A 114 7.98 5.23 -7.67
C GLN A 114 9.04 4.99 -6.56
N VAL A 115 10.22 4.47 -6.86
CA VAL A 115 10.73 3.96 -8.15
C VAL A 115 11.40 2.60 -7.92
N LEU A 116 11.54 1.78 -8.95
CA LEU A 116 12.35 0.56 -8.85
C LEU A 116 13.82 0.90 -8.53
N TYR A 117 14.43 1.74 -9.35
CA TYR A 117 15.81 2.20 -9.24
C TYR A 117 15.88 3.63 -9.79
N GLY A 118 16.67 4.50 -9.16
CA GLY A 118 16.85 5.88 -9.61
C GLY A 118 17.23 6.83 -8.49
N ALA A 119 17.20 8.12 -8.80
CA ALA A 119 17.46 9.18 -7.83
C ALA A 119 16.34 9.26 -6.76
N GLY A 120 16.73 9.62 -5.55
CA GLY A 120 15.84 9.79 -4.41
C GLY A 120 16.19 8.87 -3.24
N ASN A 121 15.25 8.78 -2.30
CA ASN A 121 15.30 7.97 -1.08
C ASN A 121 14.15 6.96 -1.04
N TYR A 122 13.31 6.86 -2.06
CA TYR A 122 12.13 5.97 -2.09
C TYR A 122 12.26 4.78 -3.05
N GLN A 123 13.45 4.59 -3.61
CA GLN A 123 13.80 3.54 -4.53
C GLN A 123 13.69 2.17 -3.85
N LEU A 124 13.31 1.14 -4.60
CA LEU A 124 13.32 -0.24 -4.11
C LEU A 124 14.74 -0.82 -4.09
N VAL A 125 15.59 -0.38 -5.01
CA VAL A 125 16.97 -0.84 -5.15
C VAL A 125 17.90 0.37 -5.12
N ASP A 126 18.93 0.34 -4.28
CA ASP A 126 19.86 1.45 -4.09
C ASP A 126 20.89 1.60 -5.21
N ALA A 127 21.76 2.61 -5.12
CA ALA A 127 22.78 2.92 -6.13
C ALA A 127 23.86 1.83 -6.30
N ASN A 128 24.01 0.94 -5.32
CA ASN A 128 24.92 -0.21 -5.38
C ASN A 128 24.22 -1.48 -5.91
N PHE A 129 22.97 -1.36 -6.36
CA PHE A 129 22.09 -2.45 -6.76
C PHE A 129 21.69 -3.38 -5.62
N GLU A 130 21.72 -2.89 -4.38
CA GLU A 130 21.27 -3.65 -3.22
C GLU A 130 19.76 -3.43 -2.97
N PRO A 131 18.98 -4.49 -2.78
CA PRO A 131 17.55 -4.38 -2.51
C PRO A 131 17.29 -3.81 -1.11
N LEU A 132 16.49 -2.76 -1.04
CA LEU A 132 16.06 -2.11 0.20
C LEU A 132 14.84 -2.83 0.82
N PRO A 133 14.46 -2.54 2.07
CA PRO A 133 13.38 -3.26 2.76
C PRO A 133 12.06 -3.35 1.97
N ASP A 134 11.67 -2.27 1.29
CA ASP A 134 10.47 -2.25 0.46
C ASP A 134 10.54 -3.16 -0.77
N TYR A 135 11.74 -3.47 -1.28
CA TYR A 135 11.91 -4.47 -2.34
C TYR A 135 11.52 -5.87 -1.83
N TRP A 136 12.03 -6.25 -0.66
CA TRP A 136 11.73 -7.55 -0.06
C TRP A 136 10.26 -7.67 0.33
N LEU A 137 9.68 -6.61 0.88
CA LEU A 137 8.24 -6.51 1.12
C LEU A 137 7.44 -6.70 -0.18
N SER A 138 7.84 -6.02 -1.26
CA SER A 138 7.19 -6.12 -2.58
C SER A 138 7.31 -7.52 -3.17
N LEU A 139 8.48 -8.17 -3.02
CA LEU A 139 8.71 -9.53 -3.48
C LEU A 139 7.84 -10.53 -2.72
N LEU A 140 7.78 -10.41 -1.39
CA LEU A 140 6.96 -11.27 -0.56
C LEU A 140 5.47 -11.10 -0.89
N TYR A 141 5.00 -9.85 -1.01
CA TYR A 141 3.64 -9.53 -1.45
C TYR A 141 3.35 -10.18 -2.81
N LYS A 142 4.24 -10.03 -3.79
CA LYS A 142 4.08 -10.62 -5.13
C LYS A 142 4.01 -12.15 -5.10
N LYS A 143 4.75 -12.79 -4.21
CA LYS A 143 4.79 -14.26 -4.09
C LYS A 143 3.57 -14.82 -3.36
N LEU A 144 3.03 -14.12 -2.37
CA LEU A 144 1.96 -14.64 -1.51
C LEU A 144 0.56 -14.13 -1.87
N VAL A 145 0.41 -12.85 -2.20
CA VAL A 145 -0.91 -12.21 -2.33
C VAL A 145 -1.48 -12.43 -3.74
N GLY A 146 -2.64 -13.07 -3.82
CA GLY A 146 -3.38 -13.31 -5.07
C GLY A 146 -4.28 -12.13 -5.48
N SER A 147 -4.86 -12.21 -6.67
CA SER A 147 -5.69 -11.15 -7.25
C SER A 147 -7.10 -11.05 -6.64
N THR A 148 -7.63 -12.12 -6.05
CA THR A 148 -8.95 -12.11 -5.42
C THR A 148 -8.88 -11.47 -4.03
N VAL A 149 -9.40 -10.25 -3.93
CA VAL A 149 -9.51 -9.49 -2.67
C VAL A 149 -10.66 -10.05 -1.84
N LEU A 150 -10.43 -10.25 -0.54
CA LEU A 150 -11.42 -10.73 0.41
C LEU A 150 -11.69 -9.68 1.49
N HIS A 151 -12.88 -9.73 2.07
CA HIS A 151 -13.23 -8.87 3.19
C HIS A 151 -12.76 -9.46 4.52
N VAL A 152 -12.17 -8.62 5.37
CA VAL A 152 -11.79 -8.96 6.74
C VAL A 152 -12.16 -7.82 7.67
N ALA A 153 -12.68 -8.16 8.85
CA ALA A 153 -12.99 -7.19 9.90
C ALA A 153 -12.34 -7.64 11.20
N ILE A 154 -11.76 -6.69 11.92
CA ILE A 154 -11.16 -6.91 13.24
C ILE A 154 -12.17 -6.48 14.29
N THR A 155 -12.30 -7.25 15.36
CA THR A 155 -13.11 -6.91 16.53
C THR A 155 -12.22 -6.68 17.75
N GLY A 156 -12.61 -5.73 18.62
CA GLY A 156 -11.93 -5.49 19.89
C GLY A 156 -10.60 -4.73 19.83
N LEU A 157 -10.13 -4.34 18.64
CA LEU A 157 -8.93 -3.52 18.45
C LEU A 157 -9.26 -2.34 17.52
N ASP A 158 -8.47 -1.27 17.62
CA ASP A 158 -8.64 -0.10 16.76
C ASP A 158 -8.18 -0.44 15.33
N PRO A 159 -9.08 -0.47 14.33
CA PRO A 159 -8.73 -0.81 12.95
C PRO A 159 -7.83 0.23 12.30
N LYS A 160 -7.71 1.45 12.87
CA LYS A 160 -6.73 2.43 12.40
C LYS A 160 -5.30 2.04 12.76
N LYS A 161 -5.10 1.38 13.90
CA LYS A 161 -3.77 1.02 14.44
C LYS A 161 -3.37 -0.42 14.17
N LEU A 162 -4.33 -1.33 14.07
CA LEU A 162 -4.09 -2.69 13.58
C LEU A 162 -4.82 -2.84 12.25
N ARG A 163 -4.06 -2.80 11.17
CA ARG A 163 -4.61 -2.74 9.80
C ARG A 163 -4.41 -4.12 9.19
N VAL A 164 -5.49 -4.73 8.72
CA VAL A 164 -5.49 -6.13 8.26
C VAL A 164 -6.17 -6.22 6.91
N TYR A 165 -5.56 -6.97 6.02
CA TYR A 165 -6.00 -7.20 4.66
C TYR A 165 -5.99 -8.69 4.37
N LEU A 166 -6.89 -9.13 3.48
CA LEU A 166 -7.10 -10.54 3.20
C LEU A 166 -7.32 -10.75 1.71
N HIS A 167 -6.60 -11.71 1.14
CA HIS A 167 -6.75 -12.12 -0.25
C HIS A 167 -6.74 -13.65 -0.33
N CYS A 168 -7.21 -14.21 -1.43
CA CYS A 168 -6.78 -15.56 -1.80
C CYS A 168 -5.26 -15.58 -1.99
N THR A 169 -4.63 -16.70 -1.65
CA THR A 169 -3.19 -16.89 -1.88
C THR A 169 -2.89 -16.97 -3.38
N ASN A 170 -1.73 -16.46 -3.79
CA ASN A 170 -1.26 -16.52 -5.17
C ASN A 170 -1.16 -17.98 -5.64
N THR A 171 -1.98 -18.35 -6.63
CA THR A 171 -2.09 -19.71 -7.17
C THR A 171 -0.85 -20.17 -7.94
N HIS A 172 0.06 -19.27 -8.29
CA HIS A 172 1.34 -19.60 -8.91
C HIS A 172 2.42 -19.97 -7.88
N HIS A 173 2.15 -19.83 -6.57
CA HIS A 173 3.12 -20.15 -5.55
C HIS A 173 3.23 -21.68 -5.37
N PRO A 174 4.41 -22.30 -5.52
CA PRO A 174 4.56 -23.76 -5.59
C PRO A 174 4.23 -24.50 -4.28
N LYS A 175 4.24 -23.79 -3.14
CA LYS A 175 3.92 -24.35 -1.81
C LYS A 175 2.42 -24.39 -1.52
N TYR A 176 1.65 -23.47 -2.12
CA TYR A 176 0.24 -23.25 -1.76
C TYR A 176 -0.68 -23.78 -2.85
N ARG A 177 -1.96 -23.90 -2.52
CA ARG A 177 -2.98 -24.44 -3.43
C ARG A 177 -4.21 -23.54 -3.48
N GLU A 178 -5.06 -23.82 -4.44
CA GLU A 178 -6.37 -23.18 -4.55
C GLU A 178 -7.18 -23.36 -3.24
N GLY A 179 -7.81 -22.28 -2.79
CA GLY A 179 -8.54 -22.21 -1.52
C GLY A 179 -7.70 -21.76 -0.32
N ASP A 180 -6.38 -21.66 -0.45
CA ASP A 180 -5.54 -21.03 0.58
C ASP A 180 -5.76 -19.50 0.60
N ILE A 181 -5.60 -18.90 1.77
CA ILE A 181 -5.77 -17.46 1.99
C ILE A 181 -4.49 -16.84 2.52
N THR A 182 -4.22 -15.60 2.12
CA THR A 182 -3.10 -14.80 2.58
C THR A 182 -3.63 -13.59 3.33
N LEU A 183 -3.32 -13.53 4.62
CA LEU A 183 -3.57 -12.38 5.48
C LEU A 183 -2.26 -11.62 5.65
N PHE A 184 -2.31 -10.30 5.48
CA PHE A 184 -1.20 -9.43 5.83
C PHE A 184 -1.69 -8.31 6.75
N ALA A 185 -0.84 -7.92 7.69
CA ALA A 185 -1.22 -7.03 8.78
C ALA A 185 -0.09 -6.07 9.15
N LEU A 186 -0.50 -4.88 9.60
CA LEU A 186 0.37 -3.82 10.09
C LEU A 186 -0.03 -3.49 11.53
N ASN A 187 0.94 -3.56 12.45
CA ASN A 187 0.75 -3.20 13.84
C ASN A 187 1.41 -1.85 14.15
N LEU A 188 0.62 -0.78 14.24
CA LEU A 188 1.07 0.57 14.61
C LEU A 188 1.05 0.81 16.13
N TYR A 189 0.67 -0.19 16.93
CA TYR A 189 0.83 -0.09 18.37
C TYR A 189 2.30 -0.22 18.77
N ASN A 190 2.66 0.37 19.91
CA ASN A 190 3.99 0.21 20.52
C ASN A 190 4.16 -1.11 21.30
N ASN A 191 3.20 -2.03 21.19
CA ASN A 191 3.25 -3.35 21.81
C ASN A 191 2.71 -4.44 20.89
N THR A 192 3.14 -5.68 21.13
CA THR A 192 2.70 -6.86 20.39
C THR A 192 1.18 -7.06 20.51
N LYS A 193 0.52 -7.29 19.37
CA LYS A 193 -0.88 -7.71 19.30
C LYS A 193 -0.97 -9.16 18.83
N ARG A 194 -1.98 -9.88 19.32
CA ARG A 194 -2.28 -11.25 18.90
C ARG A 194 -3.57 -11.24 18.09
N LEU A 195 -3.50 -11.74 16.86
CA LEU A 195 -4.66 -11.96 16.02
C LEU A 195 -5.19 -13.37 16.27
N TYR A 196 -6.47 -13.48 16.59
CA TYR A 196 -7.15 -14.76 16.69
C TYR A 196 -7.96 -14.98 15.42
N VAL A 197 -7.65 -16.07 14.71
CA VAL A 197 -8.44 -16.46 13.53
C VAL A 197 -9.74 -17.13 13.98
N PRO A 198 -10.82 -16.99 13.21
CA PRO A 198 -12.08 -17.68 13.49
C PRO A 198 -11.91 -19.19 13.68
N THR A 199 -12.80 -19.81 14.45
CA THR A 199 -12.69 -21.22 14.87
C THR A 199 -12.63 -22.20 13.71
N TYR A 200 -13.23 -21.87 12.56
CA TYR A 200 -13.15 -22.69 11.34
C TYR A 200 -11.74 -22.75 10.73
N PHE A 201 -10.86 -21.79 11.04
CA PHE A 201 -9.43 -21.82 10.68
C PHE A 201 -8.52 -22.33 11.81
N SER A 202 -9.03 -22.58 13.02
CA SER A 202 -8.21 -22.90 14.21
C SER A 202 -7.33 -24.15 14.08
N LYS A 203 -7.69 -25.09 13.20
CA LYS A 203 -6.94 -26.33 12.95
C LYS A 203 -6.10 -26.28 11.66
N LYS A 204 -6.05 -25.14 10.98
CA LYS A 204 -5.27 -24.98 9.75
C LYS A 204 -3.82 -24.68 10.10
N GLN A 205 -2.90 -25.18 9.27
CA GLN A 205 -1.50 -24.78 9.33
C GLN A 205 -1.39 -23.32 8.89
N ILE A 206 -0.66 -22.52 9.67
CA ILE A 206 -0.36 -21.12 9.36
C ILE A 206 1.14 -21.04 9.12
N ASP A 207 1.52 -20.55 7.95
CA ASP A 207 2.90 -20.17 7.68
C ASP A 207 3.06 -18.67 7.96
N GLU A 208 3.95 -18.32 8.88
CA GLU A 208 4.20 -16.93 9.27
C GLU A 208 5.42 -16.38 8.54
N TYR A 209 5.23 -15.22 7.89
CA TYR A 209 6.29 -14.46 7.22
C TYR A 209 6.39 -13.08 7.88
N LEU A 210 7.05 -13.03 9.04
CA LEU A 210 7.18 -11.82 9.83
C LEU A 210 8.41 -11.02 9.38
N LEU A 211 8.18 -9.83 8.80
CA LEU A 211 9.23 -8.85 8.56
C LEU A 211 9.43 -8.03 9.84
N LEU A 212 10.67 -7.92 10.30
CA LEU A 212 11.04 -7.13 11.47
C LEU A 212 12.13 -6.12 11.10
N PRO A 213 12.16 -4.98 11.80
CA PRO A 213 13.28 -4.09 11.68
C PRO A 213 14.55 -4.70 12.30
N TYR A 214 15.69 -4.22 11.85
CA TYR A 214 17.02 -4.51 12.37
C TYR A 214 17.71 -3.20 12.80
N GLY A 215 18.65 -3.31 13.74
CA GLY A 215 19.45 -2.18 14.24
C GLY A 215 18.81 -1.40 15.39
N GLU A 216 19.61 -0.53 16.03
CA GLU A 216 19.25 0.17 17.27
C GLU A 216 18.04 1.10 17.13
N ASP A 217 17.84 1.70 15.94
CA ASP A 217 16.74 2.63 15.70
C ASP A 217 15.42 1.95 15.27
N ASN A 218 15.41 0.63 15.05
CA ASN A 218 14.29 -0.10 14.44
C ASN A 218 13.84 0.48 13.08
N LEU A 219 14.78 1.03 12.31
CA LEU A 219 14.52 1.66 11.01
C LEU A 219 15.07 0.85 9.83
N LEU A 220 16.02 -0.06 10.02
CA LEU A 220 16.59 -0.86 8.94
C LEU A 220 15.88 -2.22 8.87
N SER A 221 16.14 -3.01 7.83
CA SER A 221 15.74 -4.43 7.77
C SER A 221 16.95 -5.25 7.35
N ARG A 222 16.98 -6.52 7.74
CA ARG A 222 17.98 -7.52 7.31
C ARG A 222 17.27 -8.63 6.56
#